data_AF-A0A3D5NN13-F1
#
_entry.id   AF-A0A3D5NN13-F1
#
_cell.length_a   1.000
_cell.length_b   1.000
_cell.length_c   1.000
_cell.angle_alpha   90.00
_cell.angle_beta   90.00
_cell.angle_gamma   90.00
#
_symmetry.space_group_name_H-M   'P 1'
#
loop_
_entity.id
_entity.type
_entity.pdbx_description
1 polymer ?
#
loop_
_entity_poly.entity_id
_entity_poly.type
_entity_poly.pdbx_seq_one_letter_code
_entity_poly.pdbx_strand_id
1 'polypeptide(L)' 'SIKAKVKNKFNVSVIEAEELDNHKSIVLGLSAVSSSKDIAADTIRKVADFILSNFDVELIQEETYIDNL' A
#
# COMPACT_ATOMS: atom_id res chain seq x y z
N SER A 1 -8.57 2.35 -10.57
CA SER A 1 -8.66 2.04 -9.13
C SER A 1 -7.43 2.54 -8.39
N ILE A 2 -7.49 2.60 -7.05
CA ILE A 2 -6.34 2.96 -6.19
C ILE A 2 -5.13 2.08 -6.52
N LYS A 3 -5.34 0.75 -6.64
CA LYS A 3 -4.34 -0.25 -7.07
C LYS A 3 -3.56 0.18 -8.31
N ALA A 4 -4.25 0.60 -9.38
CA ALA A 4 -3.59 1.01 -10.63
C ALA A 4 -2.75 2.28 -10.46
N LYS A 5 -3.23 3.27 -9.70
CA LYS A 5 -2.45 4.50 -9.46
C LYS A 5 -1.21 4.23 -8.61
N VAL A 6 -1.31 3.37 -7.61
CA VAL A 6 -0.18 2.95 -6.76
C VAL A 6 0.88 2.23 -7.60
N LYS A 7 0.48 1.19 -8.34
CA LYS A 7 1.40 0.40 -9.19
C LYS A 7 2.10 1.25 -10.26
N ASN A 8 1.43 2.27 -10.80
CA ASN A 8 2.02 3.16 -11.80
C ASN A 8 3.01 4.18 -11.22
N LYS A 9 2.93 4.48 -9.92
CA LYS A 9 3.76 5.51 -9.27
C LYS A 9 4.92 4.93 -8.46
N PHE A 10 4.74 3.74 -7.89
CA PHE A 10 5.70 3.13 -6.99
C PHE A 10 6.11 1.74 -7.47
N ASN A 11 7.37 1.37 -7.23
CA ASN A 11 7.88 0.03 -7.50
C ASN A 11 7.41 -0.95 -6.41
N VAL A 12 6.12 -1.30 -6.44
CA VAL A 12 5.48 -2.17 -5.46
C VAL A 12 4.54 -3.16 -6.16
N SER A 13 4.33 -4.31 -5.51
CA SER A 13 3.17 -5.15 -5.82
C SER A 13 1.99 -4.69 -4.96
N VAL A 14 0.80 -4.68 -5.55
CA VAL A 14 -0.43 -4.26 -4.87
C VAL A 14 -1.61 -5.13 -5.31
N ILE A 15 -2.36 -5.63 -4.33
CA ILE A 15 -3.59 -6.39 -4.52
C ILE A 15 -4.72 -5.82 -3.69
N GLU A 16 -5.95 -6.11 -4.10
CA GLU A 16 -7.15 -5.94 -3.27
C GLU A 16 -7.36 -7.29 -2.59
N ALA A 17 -7.06 -7.38 -1.29
CA ALA A 17 -6.94 -8.64 -0.58
C ALA A 17 -8.28 -9.12 -0.03
N GLU A 18 -9.11 -8.20 0.46
CA GLU A 18 -10.38 -8.50 1.15
C GLU A 18 -11.42 -7.39 0.88
N GLU A 19 -12.64 -7.57 1.40
CA GLU A 19 -13.77 -6.63 1.28
C GLU A 19 -14.21 -6.34 -0.18
N LEU A 20 -14.03 -7.30 -1.09
CA LEU A 20 -14.28 -7.12 -2.53
C LEU A 20 -15.74 -6.79 -2.90
N ASP A 21 -16.69 -7.23 -2.08
CA ASP A 21 -18.13 -6.98 -2.26
C ASP A 21 -18.64 -5.76 -1.49
N ASN A 22 -17.78 -5.11 -0.70
CA ASN A 22 -18.12 -3.95 0.09
C ASN A 22 -17.60 -2.68 -0.59
N HIS A 23 -18.50 -1.88 -1.15
CA HIS A 23 -18.11 -0.65 -1.86
C HIS A 23 -17.61 0.48 -0.94
N LYS A 24 -17.69 0.33 0.39
CA LYS A 24 -17.30 1.36 1.36
C LYS A 24 -15.94 1.12 2.04
N SER A 25 -15.37 -0.07 1.89
CA SER A 25 -14.07 -0.42 2.44
C SER A 25 -13.23 -1.17 1.43
N ILE A 26 -11.92 -1.10 1.60
CA ILE A 26 -10.96 -1.79 0.73
C ILE A 26 -9.78 -2.21 1.58
N VAL A 27 -9.39 -3.48 1.48
CA VAL A 27 -8.16 -3.96 2.09
C VAL A 27 -7.11 -4.12 0.99
N LEU A 28 -6.00 -3.40 1.12
CA LEU A 28 -4.89 -3.44 0.17
C LEU A 28 -3.72 -4.23 0.74
N GLY A 29 -3.30 -5.27 0.02
CA GLY A 29 -2.03 -5.94 0.27
C GLY A 29 -0.92 -5.27 -0.53
N LEU A 30 0.19 -4.91 0.14
CA LEU A 30 1.33 -4.22 -0.46
C LEU A 30 2.63 -4.99 -0.20
N SER A 31 3.52 -5.02 -1.18
CA SER A 31 4.90 -5.46 -0.97
C SER A 31 5.92 -4.64 -1.75
N ALA A 32 7.05 -4.36 -1.12
CA ALA A 32 8.19 -3.68 -1.71
C ALA A 32 9.46 -4.48 -1.40
N VAL A 33 10.32 -4.64 -2.41
CA VAL A 33 11.62 -5.30 -2.27
C VAL A 33 12.70 -4.27 -2.58
N SER A 34 13.70 -4.16 -1.72
CA SER A 34 14.82 -3.24 -1.86
C SER A 34 16.08 -3.84 -1.25
N SER A 35 17.25 -3.37 -1.69
CA SER A 35 18.54 -3.69 -1.08
C SER A 35 18.79 -2.97 0.25
N SER A 36 17.90 -2.06 0.64
CA SER A 36 17.95 -1.36 1.92
C SER A 36 16.59 -1.43 2.61
N LYS A 37 16.61 -1.85 3.87
CA LYS A 37 15.45 -1.89 4.76
C LYS A 37 14.76 -0.53 4.85
N ASP A 38 15.55 0.53 4.99
CA ASP A 38 15.02 1.90 5.14
C ASP A 38 14.33 2.35 3.85
N ILE A 39 14.88 2.00 2.70
CA ILE A 39 14.25 2.31 1.39
C ILE A 39 12.95 1.53 1.22
N ALA A 40 12.91 0.24 1.60
CA ALA A 40 11.68 -0.56 1.52
C ALA A 40 10.58 0.03 2.43
N ALA A 41 10.92 0.30 3.69
CA ALA A 41 9.98 0.86 4.66
C ALA A 41 9.47 2.25 4.24
N ASP A 42 10.37 3.14 3.78
CA ASP A 42 9.98 4.47 3.31
C ASP A 42 9.12 4.40 2.04
N THR A 43 9.34 3.41 1.17
CA THR A 43 8.49 3.20 -0.01
C THR A 43 7.06 2.83 0.40
N ILE A 44 6.89 1.89 1.34
CA ILE A 44 5.55 1.52 1.85
C ILE A 44 4.87 2.70 2.51
N ARG A 45 5.57 3.46 3.37
CA ARG A 45 5.04 4.67 4.01
C ARG A 45 4.58 5.71 2.98
N LYS A 46 5.38 5.96 1.94
CA LYS A 46 5.02 6.87 0.84
C LYS A 46 3.81 6.42 0.04
N VAL A 47 3.57 5.11 -0.08
CA VAL A 47 2.35 4.59 -0.70
C VAL A 47 1.13 4.93 0.15
N ALA A 48 1.19 4.70 1.47
CA ALA A 48 0.11 5.06 2.39
C ALA A 48 -0.18 6.57 2.35
N ASP A 49 0.85 7.40 2.48
CA ASP A 49 0.75 8.87 2.38
C ASP A 49 0.10 9.29 1.06
N PHE A 50 0.51 8.69 -0.06
CA PHE A 50 -0.05 8.98 -1.37
C PHE A 50 -1.54 8.64 -1.47
N ILE A 51 -1.96 7.51 -0.90
CA ILE A 51 -3.38 7.11 -0.90
C ILE A 51 -4.19 8.13 -0.08
N LEU A 52 -3.77 8.41 1.16
CA LEU A 52 -4.50 9.32 2.05
C LEU A 52 -4.56 10.76 1.53
N SER A 53 -3.54 11.21 0.78
CA SER A 53 -3.52 12.56 0.25
C SER A 53 -4.21 12.73 -1.10
N ASN A 54 -4.54 11.65 -1.81
CA ASN A 54 -5.09 11.72 -3.18
C ASN A 54 -6.50 11.12 -3.31
N PHE A 55 -7.02 10.52 -2.25
CA PHE A 55 -8.33 9.88 -2.23
C PHE A 55 -9.06 10.27 -0.95
N ASP A 56 -10.37 10.44 -1.04
CA ASP A 56 -11.24 10.74 0.09
C ASP A 56 -11.53 9.43 0.86
N VAL A 57 -10.55 9.00 1.65
CA VAL A 57 -10.57 7.75 2.42
C VAL A 57 -9.95 7.97 3.79
N GLU A 58 -10.35 7.15 4.74
CA GLU A 58 -9.77 7.11 6.09
C GLU A 58 -8.97 5.81 6.28
N LEU A 59 -7.83 5.90 6.96
CA LEU A 59 -7.07 4.72 7.36
C LEU A 59 -7.70 4.10 8.61
N ILE A 60 -8.22 2.88 8.48
CA ILE A 60 -8.83 2.15 9.60
C ILE A 60 -7.80 1.31 10.37
N GLN A 61 -6.92 0.61 9.63
CA GLN A 61 -5.89 -0.26 10.20
C GLN A 61 -4.72 -0.38 9.22
N GLU A 62 -3.52 -0.53 9.78
CA GLU A 62 -2.29 -0.80 9.05
C GLU A 62 -1.45 -1.84 9.82
N GLU A 63 -0.90 -2.81 9.09
CA GLU A 63 0.08 -3.75 9.60
C GLU A 63 1.27 -3.79 8.66
N THR A 64 2.49 -3.68 9.22
CA THR A 64 3.74 -3.71 8.45
C THR A 64 4.65 -4.79 8.99
N TYR A 65 5.11 -5.64 8.08
CA TYR A 65 6.10 -6.68 8.34
C TYR A 65 7.34 -6.39 7.50
N ILE A 66 8.50 -6.34 8.14
CA ILE A 66 9.78 -6.13 7.45
C ILE A 66 10.68 -7.32 7.73
N ASP A 67 10.99 -8.05 6.67
CA ASP A 67 11.89 -9.20 6.71
C ASP A 67 13.27 -8.81 6.18
N ASN A 68 14.32 -9.32 6.83
CA ASN A 68 15.70 -9.20 6.39
C ASN A 68 16.14 -10.59 5.97
N LEU A 69 16.07 -10.87 4.67
CA LEU A 69 16.65 -12.09 4.08
C LEU A 69 18.17 -12.14 4.30
#